data_AF-A0A1Y4B8H2-F1
#
_entry.id   AF-A0A1Y4B8H2-F1
#
_cell.length_a   1.000
_cell.length_b   1.000
_cell.length_c   1.000
_cell.angle_alpha   90.00
_cell.angle_beta   90.00
_cell.angle_gamma   90.00
#
_symmetry.space_group_name_H-M   'P 1'
#
loop_
_entity.id
_entity.type
_entity.pdbx_description
1 polymer ?
#
loop_
_entity_poly.entity_id
_entity_poly.type
_entity_poly.pdbx_seq_one_letter_code
_entity_poly.pdbx_strand_id
1 'polypeptide(L)'
;MFDRKGAEKIALDFLNSVNPYQWDGAGEKPDHVSTLIHTYDFQSKFGNELDISLEKDEGKWTHYCELRDKETGDLLAALHGYSVDSYLNLADTIMDICREA
;
A
#
# COMPACT_ATOMS: atom_id res chain seq x y z
N MET A 1 4.19 12.26 -13.71
CA MET A 1 3.79 10.87 -14.02
C MET A 1 4.43 10.03 -12.95
N PHE A 2 3.66 9.26 -12.21
CA PHE A 2 4.18 8.40 -11.16
C PHE A 2 5.08 7.31 -11.79
N ASP A 3 6.23 7.03 -11.17
CA ASP A 3 7.25 6.12 -11.72
C ASP A 3 7.61 4.98 -10.75
N ARG A 4 8.30 3.98 -11.29
CA ARG A 4 8.69 2.78 -10.53
C ARG A 4 9.51 3.09 -9.29
N LYS A 5 10.39 4.10 -9.35
CA LYS A 5 11.25 4.46 -8.22
C LYS A 5 10.44 5.09 -7.09
N GLY A 6 9.44 5.90 -7.43
CA GLY A 6 8.47 6.43 -6.47
C GLY A 6 7.70 5.31 -5.77
N ALA A 7 7.21 4.33 -6.54
CA ALA A 7 6.51 3.16 -6.00
C ALA A 7 7.37 2.34 -5.04
N GLU A 8 8.60 2.01 -5.43
CA GLU A 8 9.52 1.24 -4.59
C GLU A 8 9.88 2.00 -3.30
N LYS A 9 10.04 3.33 -3.38
CA LYS A 9 10.31 4.16 -2.20
C LYS A 9 9.14 4.13 -1.21
N ILE A 10 7.91 4.30 -1.70
CA ILE A 10 6.71 4.23 -0.85
C ILE A 10 6.56 2.82 -0.26
N ALA A 11 6.72 1.77 -1.07
CA ALA A 11 6.61 0.39 -0.60
C ALA A 11 7.62 0.04 0.50
N LEU A 12 8.88 0.45 0.32
CA LEU A 12 9.93 0.26 1.33
C LEU A 12 9.64 1.04 2.62
N ASP A 13 9.24 2.31 2.50
CA ASP A 13 8.89 3.14 3.65
C ASP A 13 7.74 2.53 4.45
N PHE A 14 6.66 2.15 3.77
CA PHE A 14 5.49 1.51 4.38
C PHE A 14 5.86 0.22 5.12
N LEU A 15 6.49 -0.75 4.42
CA LEU A 15 6.80 -2.05 5.03
C LEU A 15 7.79 -1.95 6.18
N ASN A 16 8.78 -1.05 6.10
CA ASN A 16 9.69 -0.80 7.22
C ASN A 16 8.97 -0.21 8.44
N SER A 17 7.89 0.54 8.23
CA SER A 17 7.10 1.10 9.32
C SER A 17 6.11 0.11 9.92
N VAL A 18 5.46 -0.73 9.09
CA VAL A 18 4.34 -1.56 9.55
C VAL A 18 4.70 -3.02 9.75
N ASN A 19 5.75 -3.54 9.12
CA ASN A 19 6.20 -4.92 9.21
C ASN A 19 7.74 -5.01 9.18
N PRO A 20 8.45 -4.38 10.15
CA PRO A 20 9.91 -4.24 10.12
C PRO A 20 10.67 -5.57 10.21
N TYR A 21 10.02 -6.64 10.70
CA TYR A 21 10.62 -7.96 10.85
C TYR A 21 10.24 -8.93 9.72
N GLN A 22 9.61 -8.43 8.65
CA GLN A 22 9.28 -9.21 7.45
C GLN A 22 8.47 -10.47 7.75
N TRP A 23 7.46 -10.35 8.62
CA TRP A 23 6.50 -11.43 8.82
C TRP A 23 5.78 -11.72 7.50
N ASP A 24 5.65 -12.98 7.11
CA ASP A 24 5.15 -13.44 5.82
C ASP A 24 3.61 -13.36 5.68
N GLY A 25 2.91 -12.97 6.74
CA GLY A 25 1.44 -12.90 6.76
C GLY A 25 0.76 -14.20 7.14
N ALA A 26 1.50 -15.25 7.51
CA ALA A 26 0.93 -16.53 7.93
C ALA A 26 0.62 -16.56 9.43
N GLY A 27 -0.59 -17.04 9.77
CA GLY A 27 -1.01 -17.26 11.16
C GLY A 27 -1.63 -16.02 11.81
N GLU A 28 -1.46 -15.91 13.13
CA GLU A 28 -1.93 -14.76 13.90
C GLU A 28 -0.99 -13.57 13.71
N LYS A 29 -1.57 -12.37 13.57
CA LYS A 29 -0.81 -11.14 13.34
C LYS A 29 0.06 -10.82 14.57
N PRO A 30 1.39 -10.68 14.42
CA PRO A 30 2.25 -10.28 15.52
C PRO A 30 1.92 -8.87 16.06
N ASP A 31 2.31 -8.61 17.30
CA ASP A 31 2.09 -7.31 17.96
C ASP A 31 2.89 -6.16 17.33
N HIS A 32 4.05 -6.48 16.74
CA HIS A 32 4.89 -5.50 16.05
C HIS A 32 4.37 -5.13 14.66
N VAL A 33 3.37 -5.86 14.13
CA VAL A 33 2.79 -5.57 12.83
C VAL A 33 1.64 -4.58 12.99
N SER A 34 1.75 -3.42 12.36
CA SER A 34 0.71 -2.39 12.33
C SER A 34 -0.26 -2.63 11.17
N THR A 35 -1.53 -2.35 11.41
CA THR A 35 -2.59 -2.33 10.38
C THR A 35 -3.15 -0.92 10.18
N LEU A 36 -2.47 0.10 10.71
CA LEU A 36 -2.87 1.49 10.51
C LEU A 36 -2.69 1.87 9.05
N ILE A 37 -3.54 2.79 8.59
CA ILE A 37 -3.46 3.37 7.26
C ILE A 37 -2.30 4.36 7.24
N HIS A 38 -1.48 4.27 6.19
CA HIS A 38 -0.45 5.24 5.87
C HIS A 38 -0.80 5.94 4.57
N THR A 39 -0.96 7.27 4.64
CA THR A 39 -1.30 8.12 3.49
C THR A 39 -0.04 8.73 2.88
N TYR A 40 0.09 8.59 1.57
CA TYR A 40 1.22 9.08 0.78
C TYR A 40 0.74 10.07 -0.29
N ASP A 41 1.21 11.32 -0.18
CA ASP A 41 1.13 12.27 -1.28
C ASP A 41 2.27 11.99 -2.27
N PHE A 42 1.92 11.49 -3.45
CA PHE A 42 2.87 11.20 -4.53
C PHE A 42 2.82 12.25 -5.65
N GLN A 43 2.24 13.43 -5.36
CA GLN A 43 2.14 14.56 -6.27
C GLN A 43 1.50 14.17 -7.61
N SER A 44 0.39 13.43 -7.54
CA SER A 44 -0.40 13.12 -8.72
C SER A 44 -0.79 14.39 -9.46
N LYS A 45 -0.76 14.34 -10.80
CA LYS A 45 -1.23 15.45 -11.64
C LYS A 45 -2.74 15.71 -11.49
N PHE A 46 -3.47 14.76 -10.89
CA PHE A 46 -4.91 14.82 -10.66
C PHE A 46 -5.28 15.21 -9.23
N GLY A 47 -4.30 15.46 -8.35
CA GLY A 47 -4.59 15.79 -6.95
C GLY A 47 -5.02 14.59 -6.12
N ASN A 48 -4.47 13.42 -6.41
CA ASN A 48 -4.76 12.18 -5.68
C ASN A 48 -3.70 11.89 -4.61
N GLU A 49 -4.10 11.15 -3.59
CA GLU A 49 -3.24 10.54 -2.59
C GLU A 49 -3.44 9.03 -2.53
N LEU A 50 -2.50 8.33 -1.90
CA LEU A 50 -2.49 6.88 -1.80
C LEU A 50 -2.50 6.46 -0.33
N ASP A 51 -3.55 5.77 0.06
CA ASP A 51 -3.64 5.08 1.35
C ASP A 51 -3.17 3.64 1.20
N ILE A 52 -2.36 3.19 2.16
CA ILE A 52 -1.88 1.81 2.22
C ILE A 52 -2.11 1.27 3.64
N SER A 53 -2.70 0.07 3.73
CA SER A 53 -2.89 -0.68 4.97
C SER A 53 -2.53 -2.15 4.79
N LEU A 54 -2.49 -2.91 5.89
CA LEU A 54 -2.45 -4.37 5.86
C LEU A 54 -3.83 -4.91 6.25
N GLU A 55 -4.40 -5.75 5.41
CA GLU A 55 -5.72 -6.34 5.60
C GLU A 55 -5.69 -7.85 5.41
N LYS A 56 -6.71 -8.52 5.94
CA LYS A 56 -6.87 -9.96 5.80
C LYS A 56 -7.91 -10.25 4.72
N ASP A 57 -7.46 -10.76 3.58
CA ASP A 57 -8.30 -11.18 2.46
C ASP A 57 -8.21 -12.71 2.28
N GLU A 58 -9.37 -13.36 2.12
CA GLU A 58 -9.51 -14.82 2.03
C GLU A 58 -8.64 -15.63 3.02
N GLY A 59 -8.44 -15.11 4.23
CA GLY A 59 -7.66 -15.77 5.27
C GLY A 59 -6.15 -15.47 5.27
N LYS A 60 -5.65 -14.69 4.31
CA LYS A 60 -4.25 -14.28 4.18
C LYS A 60 -4.09 -12.79 4.43
N TRP A 61 -2.99 -12.39 5.05
CA TRP A 61 -2.66 -10.98 5.16
C TRP A 61 -2.03 -10.49 3.85
N THR A 62 -2.52 -9.36 3.35
CA THR A 62 -2.01 -8.69 2.16
C THR A 62 -1.92 -7.19 2.42
N HIS A 63 -1.14 -6.48 1.61
CA HIS A 63 -1.31 -5.03 1.52
C HIS A 63 -2.61 -4.69 0.78
N TYR A 64 -3.23 -3.58 1.16
CA TYR A 64 -4.40 -3.01 0.51
C TYR A 64 -4.09 -1.56 0.18
N CYS A 65 -4.25 -1.20 -1.09
CA CYS A 65 -3.97 0.14 -1.59
C CYS A 65 -5.26 0.80 -2.03
N GLU A 66 -5.48 2.04 -1.59
CA GLU A 66 -6.61 2.87 -1.98
C GLU A 66 -6.09 4.16 -2.61
N LEU A 67 -6.52 4.44 -3.83
CA LEU A 67 -6.29 5.72 -4.48
C LEU A 67 -7.46 6.64 -4.14
N ARG A 68 -7.17 7.80 -3.55
CA ARG A 68 -8.19 8.75 -3.11
C ARG A 68 -8.01 10.12 -3.73
N ASP A 69 -9.11 10.83 -3.94
CA ASP A 69 -9.07 12.26 -4.24
C ASP A 69 -8.68 13.02 -2.96
N LYS A 70 -7.66 13.88 -3.05
CA LYS A 70 -7.07 14.54 -1.87
C LYS A 70 -7.95 15.65 -1.30
N GLU A 71 -8.83 16.26 -2.11
CA GLU A 71 -9.68 17.37 -1.66
C GLU A 71 -10.94 16.86 -0.97
N THR A 72 -11.55 15.83 -1.55
CA THR A 72 -12.84 15.27 -1.12
C THR A 72 -12.68 14.06 -0.19
N GLY A 73 -11.56 13.33 -0.29
CA GLY A 73 -11.34 12.04 0.37
C GLY A 73 -12.04 10.87 -0.32
N ASP A 74 -12.67 11.10 -1.48
CA ASP A 74 -13.43 10.08 -2.21
C ASP A 74 -12.50 8.96 -2.68
N LEU A 75 -12.97 7.72 -2.53
CA LEU A 75 -12.27 6.54 -3.04
C LEU A 75 -12.42 6.47 -4.56
N LEU A 76 -11.30 6.52 -5.27
CA LEU A 76 -11.25 6.46 -6.73
C LEU A 76 -11.02 5.03 -7.23
N ALA A 77 -10.11 4.31 -6.57
CA ALA A 77 -9.79 2.92 -6.88
C ALA A 77 -9.25 2.21 -5.63
N ALA A 78 -9.35 0.88 -5.61
CA ALA A 78 -8.75 0.05 -4.56
C ALA A 78 -8.20 -1.25 -5.15
N LEU A 79 -7.10 -1.74 -4.60
CA LEU A 79 -6.44 -2.96 -5.06
C LEU A 79 -5.80 -3.73 -3.89
N HIS A 80 -6.12 -5.02 -3.81
CA HIS A 80 -5.40 -5.94 -2.93
C HIS A 80 -4.12 -6.43 -3.57
N GLY A 81 -3.09 -6.53 -2.74
CA GLY A 81 -1.84 -7.19 -3.03
C GLY A 81 -1.85 -8.70 -2.86
N TYR A 82 -0.65 -9.26 -2.82
CA TYR A 82 -0.43 -10.71 -2.67
C TYR A 82 0.22 -11.13 -1.35
N SER A 83 0.99 -10.25 -0.70
CA SER A 83 1.71 -10.55 0.54
C SER A 83 2.01 -9.28 1.35
N VAL A 84 2.54 -9.42 2.57
CA VAL A 84 2.88 -8.29 3.45
C VAL A 84 4.38 -8.12 3.70
N ASP A 85 5.21 -8.91 3.02
CA ASP A 85 6.67 -9.00 3.21
C ASP A 85 7.49 -8.65 1.95
N SER A 86 6.82 -8.47 0.80
CA SER A 86 7.47 -8.19 -0.47
C SER A 86 7.24 -6.74 -0.90
N TYR A 87 8.27 -5.90 -0.77
CA TYR A 87 8.21 -4.52 -1.25
C TYR A 87 8.04 -4.44 -2.77
N LEU A 88 8.55 -5.42 -3.53
CA LEU A 88 8.38 -5.46 -4.99
C LEU A 88 6.92 -5.70 -5.35
N ASN A 89 6.24 -6.63 -4.66
CA ASN A 89 4.81 -6.88 -4.88
C ASN A 89 3.99 -5.62 -4.56
N LEU A 90 4.30 -4.95 -3.44
CA LEU A 90 3.62 -3.70 -3.09
C LEU A 90 3.91 -2.60 -4.12
N ALA A 91 5.16 -2.45 -4.57
CA ALA A 91 5.49 -1.49 -5.62
C ALA A 91 4.74 -1.76 -6.92
N ASP A 92 4.53 -3.02 -7.30
CA ASP A 92 3.74 -3.40 -8.47
C ASP A 92 2.26 -3.00 -8.28
N THR A 93 1.64 -3.32 -7.15
CA THR A 93 0.27 -2.90 -6.82
C THR A 93 0.10 -1.39 -6.85
N ILE A 94 1.05 -0.64 -6.28
CA ILE A 94 1.04 0.83 -6.30
C ILE A 94 1.17 1.34 -7.75
N MET A 95 2.04 0.75 -8.56
CA MET A 95 2.17 1.12 -9.97
C MET A 95 0.87 0.85 -10.74
N ASP A 96 0.21 -0.27 -10.47
CA ASP A 96 -1.02 -0.65 -11.17
C ASP A 96 -2.19 0.27 -10.81
N ILE A 97 -2.41 0.54 -9.51
CA ILE A 97 -3.49 1.43 -9.09
C ILE A 97 -3.25 2.89 -9.51
N CYS A 98 -1.99 3.35 -9.51
CA CYS A 98 -1.65 4.71 -9.92
C CYS A 98 -1.50 4.89 -11.44
N ARG A 99 -1.53 3.81 -12.24
CA ARG A 99 -1.55 3.90 -13.72
C ARG A 99 -2.91 4.32 -14.25
N GLU A 100 -3.97 4.00 -13.53
CA GLU A 100 -5.34 4.40 -13.85
C GLU A 100 -5.65 5.84 -13.44
N ALA A 101 -4.74 6.47 -12.66
CA ALA A 101 -4.79 7.86 -12.25
C ALA A 101 -4.38 8.81 -13.37
#